data_AF-A0A8T6FYP0-F1
#
_entry.id   AF-A0A8T6FYP0-F1
#
_cell.length_a   1.000
_cell.length_b   1.000
_cell.length_c   1.000
_cell.angle_alpha   90.00
_cell.angle_beta   90.00
_cell.angle_gamma   90.00
#
_symmetry.space_group_name_H-M   'P 1'
#
loop_
_entity.id
_entity.type
_entity.pdbx_description
1 polymer ?
#
loop_
_entity_poly.entity_id
_entity_poly.type
_entity_poly.pdbx_seq_one_letter_code
_entity_poly.pdbx_strand_id
1 'polypeptide(L)'
;MNIALDQFEALIKRGFYCQIEGRLHPYSDKVKQRAAASLAATRVQLTTWPEENRNRVMPILGDIAAHLLRTYQSQECANRSVEGRERIPDILYKYIPKERIGKGAPNSLRATQLLALNDDMECNVSTMRGKTLDRSHFRALVRSKFKRRLGIKVQEDDLLRRSRRYGDLRLSTFIQKYLNSRVGVVSLSKDLLVPTMWAHYARNTGIVVGYETEALAKLGYEIRSVTYSVLPPSYEPTKDDVIRLLLIDRERMEQNARVGKTGNGYPILCDVYLTEFSGDWRALSRLLFVKGSSWEYEQEVRLLVDLQETRDTGGQDENCWPIRVVDPPPEAIVEVYGGENTKESDCERAAQLARGKDKTGLFVGHVSAHGFRIQKTGGVRY
;
A
#
# COMPACT_ATOMS: atom_id res chain seq x y z
N MET A 1 -35.58 5.56 27.25
CA MET A 1 -34.40 6.27 27.80
C MET A 1 -33.33 5.31 28.34
N ASN A 2 -33.65 4.44 29.32
CA ASN A 2 -32.69 3.44 29.84
C ASN A 2 -32.09 2.53 28.76
N ILE A 3 -32.90 2.12 27.78
CA ILE A 3 -32.47 1.28 26.65
C ILE A 3 -31.34 1.91 25.82
N ALA A 4 -31.36 3.22 25.58
CA ALA A 4 -30.35 3.89 24.76
C ALA A 4 -29.01 4.04 25.52
N LEU A 5 -29.07 4.28 26.84
CA LEU A 5 -27.89 4.32 27.72
C LEU A 5 -27.27 2.94 27.90
N ASP A 6 -28.10 1.90 28.05
CA ASP A 6 -27.63 0.51 28.17
C ASP A 6 -27.02 0.02 26.84
N GLN A 7 -27.57 0.43 25.69
CA GLN A 7 -26.99 0.18 24.37
C GLN A 7 -25.65 0.93 24.18
N PHE A 8 -25.57 2.22 24.56
CA PHE A 8 -24.33 3.00 24.52
C PHE A 8 -23.23 2.38 25.38
N GLU A 9 -23.57 1.93 26.59
CA GLU A 9 -22.63 1.30 27.51
C GLU A 9 -22.17 -0.09 27.03
N ALA A 10 -23.09 -0.90 26.48
CA ALA A 10 -22.75 -2.17 25.87
C ALA A 10 -21.82 -2.01 24.66
N LEU A 11 -22.00 -0.94 23.87
CA LEU A 11 -21.18 -0.61 22.71
C LEU A 11 -19.78 -0.16 23.12
N ILE A 12 -19.66 0.72 24.12
CA ILE A 12 -18.34 1.13 24.62
C ILE A 12 -17.62 -0.03 25.29
N LYS A 13 -18.30 -0.86 26.09
CA LYS A 13 -17.69 -2.05 26.70
C LYS A 13 -17.15 -3.02 25.63
N ARG A 14 -17.89 -3.23 24.52
CA ARG A 14 -17.42 -4.09 23.42
C ARG A 14 -16.26 -3.48 22.62
N GLY A 15 -16.37 -2.21 22.22
CA GLY A 15 -15.34 -1.56 21.40
C GLY A 15 -14.05 -1.23 22.15
N PHE A 16 -14.17 -0.72 23.37
CA PHE A 16 -13.04 -0.21 24.16
C PHE A 16 -12.22 -1.34 24.79
N TYR A 17 -12.86 -2.44 25.21
CA TYR A 17 -12.15 -3.57 25.84
C TYR A 17 -11.36 -4.42 24.85
N CYS A 18 -11.84 -4.59 23.62
CA CYS A 18 -11.10 -5.32 22.58
C CYS A 18 -9.87 -4.54 22.06
N GLN A 19 -9.92 -3.20 21.98
CA GLN A 19 -8.75 -2.40 21.60
C GLN A 19 -7.61 -2.47 22.64
N ILE A 20 -7.98 -2.58 23.92
CA ILE A 20 -7.02 -2.68 25.02
C ILE A 20 -6.33 -4.05 25.04
N GLU A 21 -7.06 -5.13 24.73
CA GLU A 21 -6.51 -6.50 24.68
C GLU A 21 -5.50 -6.70 23.55
N GLY A 22 -5.71 -6.04 22.41
CA GLY A 22 -4.82 -6.19 21.25
C GLY A 22 -3.50 -5.41 21.31
N ARG A 23 -3.40 -4.33 22.11
CA ARG A 23 -2.24 -3.41 22.09
C ARG A 23 -1.54 -3.17 23.44
N LEU A 24 -2.13 -3.50 24.59
CA LEU A 24 -1.58 -3.17 25.92
C LEU A 24 -1.50 -4.38 26.86
N HIS A 25 -0.62 -5.33 26.52
CA HIS A 25 -0.54 -6.64 27.16
C HIS A 25 0.19 -6.71 28.54
N PRO A 26 0.33 -5.60 29.28
CA PRO A 26 0.26 -5.72 30.75
C PRO A 26 -0.53 -4.62 31.48
N TYR A 27 -1.00 -3.58 30.77
CA TYR A 27 -1.76 -2.47 31.37
C TYR A 27 -3.27 -2.57 31.14
N SER A 28 -3.69 -3.63 30.45
CA SER A 28 -5.07 -3.90 30.06
C SER A 28 -6.07 -3.66 31.19
N ASP A 29 -5.91 -4.33 32.32
CA ASP A 29 -7.01 -4.41 33.29
C ASP A 29 -7.21 -3.12 34.08
N LYS A 30 -6.13 -2.38 34.36
CA LYS A 30 -6.22 -1.06 35.01
C LYS A 30 -6.85 -0.02 34.08
N VAL A 31 -6.53 -0.05 32.79
CA VAL A 31 -7.15 0.84 31.81
C VAL A 31 -8.63 0.47 31.62
N LYS A 32 -8.95 -0.84 31.57
CA LYS A 32 -10.32 -1.33 31.50
C LYS A 32 -11.16 -0.90 32.70
N GLN A 33 -10.62 -1.02 33.91
CA GLN A 33 -11.27 -0.60 35.15
C GLN A 33 -11.50 0.92 35.20
N ARG A 34 -10.50 1.72 34.80
CA ARG A 34 -10.64 3.18 34.74
C ARG A 34 -11.68 3.63 33.71
N ALA A 35 -11.70 3.01 32.53
CA ALA A 35 -12.70 3.29 31.52
C ALA A 35 -14.12 2.92 31.99
N ALA A 36 -14.30 1.74 32.60
CA ALA A 36 -15.58 1.34 33.19
C ALA A 36 -16.05 2.33 34.28
N ALA A 37 -15.15 2.70 35.18
CA ALA A 37 -15.44 3.64 36.26
C ALA A 37 -15.83 5.03 35.71
N SER A 38 -15.12 5.50 34.68
CA SER A 38 -15.42 6.79 34.05
C SER A 38 -16.78 6.76 33.34
N LEU A 39 -17.14 5.67 32.66
CA LEU A 39 -18.47 5.52 32.06
C LEU A 39 -19.59 5.48 33.11
N ALA A 40 -19.39 4.72 34.19
CA ALA A 40 -20.35 4.65 35.28
C ALA A 40 -20.57 6.03 35.91
N ALA A 41 -19.50 6.81 36.11
CA ALA A 41 -19.59 8.17 36.61
C ALA A 41 -20.34 9.10 35.64
N THR A 42 -20.05 9.03 34.33
CA THR A 42 -20.78 9.80 33.31
C THR A 42 -22.26 9.43 33.26
N ARG A 43 -22.60 8.14 33.42
CA ARG A 43 -24.00 7.67 33.50
C ARG A 43 -24.73 8.31 34.69
N VAL A 44 -24.13 8.28 35.87
CA VAL A 44 -24.70 8.91 37.08
C VAL A 44 -24.90 10.42 36.86
N GLN A 45 -23.92 11.11 36.29
CA GLN A 45 -24.06 12.54 35.97
C GLN A 45 -25.17 12.82 34.95
N LEU A 46 -25.29 12.02 33.90
CA LEU A 46 -26.37 12.19 32.91
C LEU A 46 -27.75 11.98 33.55
N THR A 47 -27.89 11.10 34.54
CA THR A 47 -29.19 10.90 35.23
C THR A 47 -29.60 12.10 36.10
N THR A 48 -28.66 12.92 36.57
CA THR A 48 -28.98 14.10 37.38
C THR A 48 -29.27 15.35 36.54
N TRP A 49 -29.05 15.29 35.22
CA TRP A 49 -29.32 16.43 34.35
C TRP A 49 -30.82 16.66 34.15
N PRO A 50 -31.25 17.94 34.01
CA PRO A 50 -32.60 18.27 33.56
C PRO A 50 -32.94 17.57 32.25
N GLU A 51 -34.20 17.19 32.08
CA GLU A 51 -34.67 16.40 30.94
C GLU A 51 -34.37 17.07 29.59
N GLU A 52 -34.50 18.40 29.52
CA GLU A 52 -34.20 19.18 28.33
C GLU A 52 -32.73 19.05 27.87
N ASN A 53 -31.79 19.07 28.82
CA ASN A 53 -30.37 18.91 28.52
C ASN A 53 -30.04 17.48 28.09
N ARG A 54 -30.69 16.47 28.69
CA ARG A 54 -30.56 15.08 28.23
C ARG A 54 -31.05 14.93 26.80
N ASN A 55 -32.22 15.49 26.47
CA ASN A 55 -32.80 15.38 25.14
C ASN A 55 -31.92 16.03 24.05
N ARG A 56 -31.15 17.08 24.40
CA ARG A 56 -30.18 17.70 23.48
C ARG A 56 -28.92 16.86 23.25
N VAL A 57 -28.41 16.21 24.28
CA VAL A 57 -27.10 15.50 24.23
C VAL A 57 -27.22 14.05 23.76
N MET A 58 -28.37 13.40 24.00
CA MET A 58 -28.56 12.00 23.65
C MET A 58 -28.42 11.67 22.16
N PRO A 59 -28.91 12.48 21.19
CA PRO A 59 -28.66 12.24 19.77
C PRO A 59 -27.18 12.25 19.42
N ILE A 60 -26.41 13.20 19.99
CA ILE A 60 -24.97 13.34 19.76
C ILE A 60 -24.21 12.11 20.30
N LEU A 61 -24.57 11.64 21.51
CA LEU A 61 -23.99 10.41 22.06
C LEU A 61 -24.37 9.18 21.22
N GLY A 62 -25.59 9.14 20.68
CA GLY A 62 -26.04 8.12 19.75
C GLY A 62 -25.18 8.08 18.48
N ASP A 63 -24.92 9.24 17.87
CA ASP A 63 -24.09 9.37 16.67
C ASP A 63 -22.64 8.96 16.93
N ILE A 64 -22.08 9.37 18.07
CA ILE A 64 -20.73 8.97 18.49
C ILE A 64 -20.66 7.46 18.67
N ALA A 65 -21.62 6.83 19.34
CA ALA A 65 -21.62 5.38 19.52
C ALA A 65 -21.83 4.62 18.20
N ALA A 66 -22.71 5.10 17.32
CA ALA A 66 -22.91 4.52 16.01
C ALA A 66 -21.63 4.60 15.15
N HIS A 67 -20.91 5.72 15.23
CA HIS A 67 -19.61 5.85 14.58
C HIS A 67 -18.56 4.88 15.17
N LEU A 68 -18.40 4.85 16.50
CA LEU A 68 -17.48 3.93 17.16
C LEU A 68 -17.79 2.46 16.85
N LEU A 69 -19.08 2.09 16.77
CA LEU A 69 -19.50 0.74 16.41
C LEU A 69 -19.14 0.39 14.97
N ARG A 70 -19.35 1.30 14.01
CA ARG A 70 -18.96 1.06 12.61
C ARG A 70 -17.44 0.89 12.49
N THR A 71 -16.68 1.74 13.18
CA THR A 71 -15.22 1.63 13.23
C THR A 71 -14.78 0.30 13.86
N TYR A 72 -15.43 -0.12 14.95
CA TYR A 72 -15.15 -1.40 15.59
C TYR A 72 -15.50 -2.60 14.70
N GLN A 73 -16.68 -2.61 14.08
CA GLN A 73 -17.11 -3.70 13.20
C GLN A 73 -16.20 -3.81 11.97
N SER A 74 -15.73 -2.68 11.44
CA SER A 74 -14.71 -2.65 10.39
C SER A 74 -13.40 -3.31 10.87
N GLN A 75 -12.95 -3.00 12.10
CA GLN A 75 -11.76 -3.60 12.71
C GLN A 75 -11.94 -5.10 13.06
N GLU A 76 -13.10 -5.53 13.56
CA GLU A 76 -13.38 -6.94 13.86
C GLU A 76 -13.47 -7.78 12.59
N CYS A 77 -14.10 -7.27 11.53
CA CYS A 77 -14.10 -7.92 10.22
C CYS A 77 -12.68 -8.04 9.64
N ALA A 78 -11.80 -7.07 9.91
CA ALA A 78 -10.38 -7.15 9.55
C ALA A 78 -9.62 -8.20 10.38
N ASN A 79 -10.00 -8.41 11.64
CA ASN A 79 -9.32 -9.32 12.57
C ASN A 79 -9.80 -10.79 12.51
N ARG A 80 -10.99 -11.08 11.97
CA ARG A 80 -11.56 -12.45 11.91
C ARG A 80 -11.12 -13.29 10.70
N SER A 81 -10.13 -12.86 9.92
CA SER A 81 -9.56 -13.73 8.89
C SER A 81 -8.77 -14.87 9.56
N VAL A 82 -9.10 -16.09 9.18
CA VAL A 82 -8.71 -17.35 9.85
C VAL A 82 -7.20 -17.66 9.77
N GLU A 83 -6.38 -16.74 9.27
CA GLU A 83 -4.91 -16.81 9.26
C GLU A 83 -4.20 -15.49 9.67
N GLY A 84 -4.92 -14.53 10.26
CA GLY A 84 -4.32 -13.24 10.68
C GLY A 84 -3.80 -12.37 9.53
N ARG A 85 -4.15 -12.68 8.28
CA ARG A 85 -3.88 -11.82 7.12
C ARG A 85 -5.04 -10.86 6.97
N GLU A 86 -4.78 -9.58 7.20
CA GLU A 86 -5.76 -8.52 6.95
C GLU A 86 -6.38 -8.67 5.55
N ARG A 87 -7.71 -8.66 5.46
CA ARG A 87 -8.41 -8.74 4.17
C ARG A 87 -8.13 -7.47 3.38
N ILE A 88 -7.57 -7.61 2.18
CA ILE A 88 -7.46 -6.52 1.21
C ILE A 88 -8.87 -6.24 0.66
N PRO A 89 -9.33 -4.99 0.61
CA PRO A 89 -10.63 -4.65 0.05
C PRO A 89 -10.77 -5.08 -1.41
N ASP A 90 -12.01 -5.25 -1.87
CA ASP A 90 -12.29 -5.66 -3.25
C ASP A 90 -11.97 -4.53 -4.25
N ILE A 91 -11.99 -3.27 -3.79
CA ILE A 91 -11.62 -2.06 -4.56
C ILE A 91 -10.52 -1.29 -3.82
N LEU A 92 -9.48 -0.89 -4.54
CA LEU A 92 -8.38 -0.06 -4.06
C LEU A 92 -8.38 1.29 -4.77
N TYR A 93 -8.06 2.34 -4.05
CA TYR A 93 -8.21 3.71 -4.53
C TYR A 93 -6.88 4.40 -4.80
N LYS A 94 -6.80 5.16 -5.89
CA LYS A 94 -5.66 6.03 -6.19
C LYS A 94 -6.11 7.43 -6.53
N TYR A 95 -5.54 8.42 -5.86
CA TYR A 95 -5.62 9.81 -6.32
C TYR A 95 -4.74 10.07 -7.53
N ILE A 96 -5.30 10.78 -8.50
CA ILE A 96 -4.66 11.21 -9.74
C ILE A 96 -4.80 12.73 -9.84
N PRO A 97 -3.68 13.46 -9.81
CA PRO A 97 -3.70 14.91 -9.93
C PRO A 97 -4.19 15.34 -11.32
N LYS A 98 -4.82 16.51 -11.37
CA LYS A 98 -5.48 17.04 -12.56
C LYS A 98 -4.59 17.05 -13.80
N GLU A 99 -3.32 17.37 -13.63
CA GLU A 99 -2.32 17.48 -14.69
C GLU A 99 -2.04 16.14 -15.39
N ARG A 100 -2.43 15.02 -14.76
CA ARG A 100 -2.26 13.66 -15.29
C ARG A 100 -3.49 13.11 -16.00
N ILE A 101 -4.69 13.63 -15.75
CA ILE A 101 -5.96 13.13 -16.31
C ILE A 101 -5.96 13.13 -17.85
N GLY A 102 -5.16 13.99 -18.48
CA GLY A 102 -5.02 14.04 -19.95
C GLY A 102 -3.82 13.31 -20.54
N LYS A 103 -2.92 12.77 -19.70
CA LYS A 103 -1.62 12.20 -20.11
C LYS A 103 -1.61 10.68 -20.05
N GLY A 104 -2.77 10.05 -20.21
CA GLY A 104 -2.93 8.60 -20.13
C GLY A 104 -3.26 8.07 -18.72
N ALA A 105 -3.55 8.94 -17.74
CA ALA A 105 -4.28 8.52 -16.55
C ALA A 105 -5.78 8.52 -16.87
N PRO A 106 -6.60 7.60 -16.34
CA PRO A 106 -6.32 6.67 -15.22
C PRO A 106 -5.56 5.38 -15.59
N ASN A 107 -5.30 5.12 -16.87
CA ASN A 107 -4.73 3.86 -17.35
C ASN A 107 -3.22 3.69 -17.09
N SER A 108 -2.64 4.45 -16.16
CA SER A 108 -1.22 4.40 -15.83
C SER A 108 -0.99 4.71 -14.35
N LEU A 109 -0.57 3.70 -13.61
CA LEU A 109 -0.22 3.81 -12.20
C LEU A 109 1.28 4.08 -12.08
N ARG A 110 1.65 5.18 -11.40
CA ARG A 110 3.07 5.51 -11.16
C ARG A 110 3.66 4.49 -10.21
N ALA A 111 4.77 3.90 -10.62
CA ALA A 111 5.59 3.01 -9.81
C ALA A 111 6.74 3.82 -9.21
N THR A 112 6.61 4.17 -7.93
CA THR A 112 7.59 5.01 -7.22
C THR A 112 8.80 4.17 -6.85
N GLN A 113 10.00 4.65 -7.19
CA GLN A 113 11.24 4.03 -6.76
C GLN A 113 11.41 4.14 -5.24
N LEU A 114 12.09 3.15 -4.65
CA LEU A 114 12.23 3.03 -3.20
C LEU A 114 12.85 4.24 -2.51
N LEU A 115 13.85 4.88 -3.13
CA LEU A 115 14.51 6.07 -2.59
C LEU A 115 13.68 7.35 -2.72
N ALA A 116 12.56 7.29 -3.45
CA ALA A 116 11.61 8.40 -3.60
C ALA A 116 10.37 8.23 -2.70
N LEU A 117 10.35 7.18 -1.87
CA LEU A 117 9.34 7.02 -0.82
C LEU A 117 9.56 8.05 0.30
N ASN A 118 8.48 8.46 0.95
CA ASN A 118 8.44 9.65 1.79
C ASN A 118 8.54 9.37 3.30
N ASP A 119 8.38 8.13 3.73
CA ASP A 119 8.51 7.74 5.13
C ASP A 119 9.94 7.23 5.41
N ASP A 120 10.52 7.71 6.52
CA ASP A 120 11.89 7.46 6.93
C ASP A 120 12.13 6.04 7.46
N MET A 121 11.06 5.28 7.73
CA MET A 121 11.14 3.85 8.01
C MET A 121 11.24 3.02 6.73
N GLU A 122 10.90 3.59 5.57
CA GLU A 122 10.84 2.88 4.30
C GLU A 122 12.23 2.75 3.70
N CYS A 123 12.65 1.52 3.43
CA CYS A 123 13.93 1.24 2.77
C CYS A 123 15.15 1.91 3.42
N ASN A 124 15.06 2.26 4.71
CA ASN A 124 16.12 2.98 5.38
C ASN A 124 17.30 2.05 5.65
N VAL A 125 18.35 2.23 4.87
CA VAL A 125 19.59 1.44 4.96
C VAL A 125 20.30 1.61 6.29
N SER A 126 20.07 2.71 7.01
CA SER A 126 20.67 2.91 8.32
C SER A 126 20.09 1.96 9.38
N THR A 127 18.86 1.49 9.19
CA THR A 127 18.24 0.46 10.06
C THR A 127 18.69 -0.95 9.67
N MET A 128 19.17 -1.14 8.44
CA MET A 128 19.81 -2.38 8.00
C MET A 128 21.20 -2.52 8.63
N ARG A 129 21.30 -3.26 9.74
CA ARG A 129 22.58 -3.63 10.33
C ARG A 129 23.26 -4.65 9.43
N GLY A 130 24.33 -4.25 8.75
CA GLY A 130 25.07 -5.11 7.83
C GLY A 130 26.57 -4.99 8.03
N LYS A 131 27.26 -6.14 7.98
CA LYS A 131 28.73 -6.17 7.88
C LYS A 131 29.14 -5.54 6.55
N THR A 132 30.22 -4.77 6.55
CA THR A 132 30.86 -4.34 5.30
C THR A 132 31.27 -5.60 4.54
N LEU A 133 30.78 -5.73 3.31
CA LEU A 133 31.17 -6.83 2.46
C LEU A 133 32.42 -6.37 1.69
N ASP A 134 33.60 -6.71 2.18
CA ASP A 134 34.80 -6.38 1.42
C ASP A 134 34.80 -7.13 0.07
N ARG A 135 35.47 -6.54 -0.93
CA ARG A 135 35.53 -7.07 -2.30
C ARG A 135 36.08 -8.49 -2.38
N SER A 136 37.04 -8.85 -1.53
CA SER A 136 37.65 -10.18 -1.52
C SER A 136 36.66 -11.23 -1.01
N HIS A 137 35.88 -10.89 0.02
CA HIS A 137 34.81 -11.72 0.54
C HIS A 137 33.66 -11.86 -0.45
N PHE A 138 33.25 -10.78 -1.13
CA PHE A 138 32.23 -10.87 -2.18
C PHE A 138 32.68 -11.80 -3.31
N ARG A 139 33.92 -11.65 -3.79
CA ARG A 139 34.52 -12.55 -4.79
C ARG A 139 34.51 -14.00 -4.33
N ALA A 140 34.98 -14.27 -3.12
CA ALA A 140 35.01 -15.63 -2.57
C ALA A 140 33.61 -16.22 -2.45
N LEU A 141 32.62 -15.41 -2.08
CA LEU A 141 31.22 -15.80 -1.96
C LEU A 141 30.62 -16.17 -3.32
N VAL A 142 30.78 -15.30 -4.33
CA VAL A 142 30.34 -15.55 -5.70
C VAL A 142 31.02 -16.80 -6.23
N ARG A 143 32.35 -16.92 -6.12
CA ARG A 143 33.11 -18.09 -6.59
C ARG A 143 32.67 -19.39 -5.92
N SER A 144 32.50 -19.41 -4.59
CA SER A 144 32.22 -20.64 -3.84
C SER A 144 30.80 -21.15 -4.04
N LYS A 145 29.80 -20.28 -4.10
CA LYS A 145 28.39 -20.67 -4.24
C LYS A 145 27.93 -20.78 -5.70
N PHE A 146 28.35 -19.89 -6.60
CA PHE A 146 27.94 -19.98 -8.02
C PHE A 146 28.57 -21.18 -8.74
N LYS A 147 29.88 -21.42 -8.53
CA LYS A 147 30.57 -22.53 -9.20
C LYS A 147 30.00 -23.90 -8.79
N ARG A 148 29.50 -24.02 -7.56
CA ARG A 148 29.03 -25.29 -6.99
C ARG A 148 27.54 -25.57 -7.29
N ARG A 149 26.68 -24.56 -7.33
CA ARG A 149 25.23 -24.75 -7.55
C ARG A 149 24.80 -24.81 -9.01
N LEU A 150 25.46 -24.06 -9.89
CA LEU A 150 24.93 -23.86 -11.24
C LEU A 150 25.69 -24.62 -12.33
N GLY A 151 26.86 -25.20 -12.06
CA GLY A 151 27.67 -25.90 -13.08
C GLY A 151 28.13 -25.01 -14.26
N ILE A 152 27.76 -23.73 -14.26
CA ILE A 152 28.02 -22.79 -15.35
C ILE A 152 29.23 -21.93 -14.98
N LYS A 153 30.17 -21.79 -15.92
CA LYS A 153 31.22 -20.76 -15.91
C LYS A 153 30.53 -19.40 -16.01
N VAL A 154 30.14 -18.82 -14.88
CA VAL A 154 29.86 -17.39 -14.83
C VAL A 154 31.12 -16.69 -15.33
N GLN A 155 31.00 -15.79 -16.30
CA GLN A 155 32.07 -14.83 -16.51
C GLN A 155 32.11 -13.96 -15.26
N GLU A 156 32.92 -14.40 -14.30
CA GLU A 156 33.17 -13.74 -13.03
C GLU A 156 33.44 -12.24 -13.25
N ASP A 157 34.08 -11.93 -14.38
CA ASP A 157 34.36 -10.59 -14.86
C ASP A 157 33.12 -9.70 -15.05
N ASP A 158 31.94 -10.24 -15.36
CA ASP A 158 30.75 -9.44 -15.61
C ASP A 158 30.05 -9.04 -14.29
N LEU A 159 29.94 -10.00 -13.35
CA LEU A 159 29.53 -9.71 -11.98
C LEU A 159 30.53 -8.79 -11.28
N LEU A 160 31.83 -8.97 -11.54
CA LEU A 160 32.89 -8.10 -11.02
C LEU A 160 32.91 -6.72 -11.68
N ARG A 161 32.62 -6.61 -12.98
CA ARG A 161 32.43 -5.31 -13.65
C ARG A 161 31.25 -4.55 -13.07
N ARG A 162 30.15 -5.25 -12.73
CA ARG A 162 29.02 -4.65 -12.01
C ARG A 162 29.41 -4.27 -10.59
N SER A 163 30.08 -5.15 -9.84
CA SER A 163 30.54 -4.82 -8.49
C SER A 163 31.53 -3.65 -8.48
N ARG A 164 32.35 -3.47 -9.52
CA ARG A 164 33.24 -2.31 -9.70
C ARG A 164 32.45 -1.00 -9.78
N ARG A 165 31.28 -0.96 -10.42
CA ARG A 165 30.36 0.20 -10.40
C ARG A 165 29.83 0.51 -9.00
N TYR A 166 29.87 -0.47 -8.11
CA TYR A 166 29.35 -0.38 -6.75
C TYR A 166 30.44 -0.23 -5.68
N GLY A 167 31.72 0.06 -5.99
CA GLY A 167 32.72 0.43 -4.95
C GLY A 167 32.92 -0.60 -3.82
N ASP A 168 33.54 -0.18 -2.71
CA ASP A 168 33.45 -0.88 -1.41
C ASP A 168 32.15 -0.42 -0.71
N LEU A 169 31.00 -0.75 -1.30
CA LEU A 169 29.72 -0.40 -0.70
C LEU A 169 29.38 -1.35 0.44
N ARG A 170 28.81 -0.79 1.51
CA ARG A 170 28.13 -1.59 2.53
C ARG A 170 27.04 -2.43 1.86
N LEU A 171 26.86 -3.66 2.34
CA LEU A 171 25.89 -4.61 1.79
C LEU A 171 24.49 -3.98 1.65
N SER A 172 24.11 -3.22 2.67
CA SER A 172 22.84 -2.52 2.74
C SER A 172 22.69 -1.43 1.66
N THR A 173 23.77 -0.70 1.34
CA THR A 173 23.75 0.27 0.21
C THR A 173 23.66 -0.42 -1.14
N PHE A 174 24.31 -1.59 -1.32
CA PHE A 174 24.15 -2.38 -2.53
C PHE A 174 22.70 -2.84 -2.71
N ILE A 175 22.11 -3.42 -1.66
CA ILE A 175 20.72 -3.89 -1.68
C ILE A 175 19.78 -2.73 -1.99
N GLN A 176 19.93 -1.59 -1.34
CA GLN A 176 19.06 -0.43 -1.61
C GLN A 176 19.20 0.09 -3.03
N LYS A 177 20.42 0.23 -3.57
CA LYS A 177 20.61 0.65 -4.96
C LYS A 177 20.03 -0.36 -5.95
N TYR A 178 20.22 -1.65 -5.68
CA TYR A 178 19.66 -2.72 -6.49
C TYR A 178 18.13 -2.63 -6.48
N LEU A 179 17.51 -2.68 -5.30
CA LEU A 179 16.06 -2.63 -5.17
C LEU A 179 15.49 -1.33 -5.74
N ASN A 180 16.13 -0.18 -5.54
CA ASN A 180 15.70 1.09 -6.13
C ASN A 180 15.69 1.09 -7.67
N SER A 181 16.57 0.32 -8.29
CA SER A 181 16.65 0.18 -9.75
C SER A 181 15.72 -0.88 -10.33
N ARG A 182 15.12 -1.73 -9.49
CA ARG A 182 14.33 -2.90 -9.92
C ARG A 182 12.90 -2.89 -9.40
N VAL A 183 12.66 -2.35 -8.22
CA VAL A 183 11.38 -2.43 -7.52
C VAL A 183 10.73 -1.07 -7.50
N GLY A 184 9.52 -1.02 -8.05
CA GLY A 184 8.61 0.10 -7.97
C GLY A 184 7.48 -0.21 -7.00
N VAL A 185 7.02 0.81 -6.30
CA VAL A 185 5.89 0.73 -5.38
C VAL A 185 4.75 1.53 -5.96
N VAL A 186 3.62 0.87 -6.19
CA VAL A 186 2.35 1.55 -6.46
C VAL A 186 1.55 1.56 -5.15
N SER A 187 1.49 2.74 -4.53
CA SER A 187 0.70 2.99 -3.32
C SER A 187 -0.77 3.24 -3.65
N LEU A 188 -1.67 2.46 -3.07
CA LEU A 188 -3.12 2.56 -3.17
C LEU A 188 -3.71 2.72 -1.76
N SER A 189 -4.95 3.18 -1.63
CA SER A 189 -5.64 3.26 -0.34
C SER A 189 -6.82 2.29 -0.28
N LYS A 190 -7.12 1.78 0.91
CA LYS A 190 -8.27 0.90 1.17
C LYS A 190 -9.60 1.63 1.14
N ASP A 191 -9.59 2.94 1.40
CA ASP A 191 -10.80 3.73 1.60
C ASP A 191 -10.75 5.00 0.76
N LEU A 192 -11.79 5.21 -0.03
CA LEU A 192 -12.02 6.39 -0.86
C LEU A 192 -12.03 7.69 -0.04
N LEU A 193 -12.43 7.63 1.23
CA LEU A 193 -12.63 8.78 2.10
C LEU A 193 -11.40 9.15 2.92
N VAL A 194 -10.24 8.52 2.70
CA VAL A 194 -9.00 8.88 3.38
C VAL A 194 -8.68 10.36 3.12
N PRO A 195 -8.73 11.24 4.15
CA PRO A 195 -8.68 12.68 3.93
C PRO A 195 -7.39 13.15 3.26
N THR A 196 -6.27 12.49 3.54
CA THR A 196 -4.96 12.87 2.97
C THR A 196 -4.85 12.60 1.48
N MET A 197 -5.62 11.64 0.96
CA MET A 197 -5.77 11.41 -0.47
C MET A 197 -6.36 12.65 -1.17
N TRP A 198 -7.25 13.37 -0.48
CA TRP A 198 -7.90 14.59 -0.99
C TRP A 198 -7.16 15.88 -0.59
N ALA A 199 -6.61 15.94 0.63
CA ALA A 199 -6.05 17.15 1.22
C ALA A 199 -4.61 17.44 0.75
N HIS A 200 -3.73 16.43 0.67
CA HIS A 200 -2.30 16.67 0.46
C HIS A 200 -1.89 16.84 -1.00
N TYR A 201 -2.64 16.29 -1.95
CA TYR A 201 -2.19 16.17 -3.34
C TYR A 201 -2.90 17.09 -4.36
N ALA A 202 -3.90 17.86 -3.94
CA ALA A 202 -4.95 18.21 -4.90
C ALA A 202 -5.53 19.62 -4.87
N ARG A 203 -5.60 20.29 -3.70
CA ARG A 203 -6.62 21.35 -3.50
C ARG A 203 -8.02 20.90 -3.99
N ASN A 204 -8.33 19.61 -3.89
CA ASN A 204 -9.51 18.94 -4.44
C ASN A 204 -9.75 19.07 -5.97
N THR A 205 -8.72 19.26 -6.80
CA THR A 205 -8.88 19.50 -8.25
C THR A 205 -8.68 18.28 -9.16
N GLY A 206 -8.22 17.15 -8.62
CA GLY A 206 -8.03 15.89 -9.36
C GLY A 206 -9.06 14.83 -9.01
N ILE A 207 -8.82 13.60 -9.49
CA ILE A 207 -9.76 12.49 -9.35
C ILE A 207 -9.22 11.40 -8.44
N VAL A 208 -10.12 10.62 -7.84
CA VAL A 208 -9.79 9.31 -7.26
C VAL A 208 -10.35 8.22 -8.17
N VAL A 209 -9.57 7.17 -8.38
CA VAL A 209 -9.94 6.04 -9.23
C VAL A 209 -9.95 4.79 -8.38
N GLY A 210 -11.06 4.05 -8.44
CA GLY A 210 -11.21 2.74 -7.82
C GLY A 210 -10.79 1.64 -8.79
N TYR A 211 -9.90 0.76 -8.33
CA TYR A 211 -9.39 -0.39 -9.07
C TYR A 211 -9.85 -1.68 -8.40
N GLU A 212 -10.43 -2.60 -9.15
CA GLU A 212 -10.75 -3.94 -8.69
C GLU A 212 -9.46 -4.70 -8.35
N THR A 213 -9.36 -5.16 -7.10
CA THR A 213 -8.17 -5.83 -6.57
C THR A 213 -7.85 -7.10 -7.32
N GLU A 214 -8.87 -7.89 -7.68
CA GLU A 214 -8.69 -9.14 -8.43
C GLU A 214 -8.13 -8.88 -9.83
N ALA A 215 -8.65 -7.87 -10.54
CA ALA A 215 -8.11 -7.49 -11.85
C ALA A 215 -6.67 -6.97 -11.75
N LEU A 216 -6.32 -6.20 -10.70
CA LEU A 216 -4.94 -5.81 -10.46
C LEU A 216 -4.03 -7.01 -10.18
N ALA A 217 -4.51 -8.02 -9.45
CA ALA A 217 -3.74 -9.23 -9.14
C ALA A 217 -3.36 -10.01 -10.40
N LYS A 218 -4.13 -9.90 -11.50
CA LYS A 218 -3.79 -10.52 -12.81
C LYS A 218 -2.50 -9.99 -13.43
N LEU A 219 -1.99 -8.86 -12.94
CA LEU A 219 -0.66 -8.36 -13.32
C LEU A 219 0.48 -9.25 -12.77
N GLY A 220 0.19 -10.20 -11.86
CA GLY A 220 1.15 -11.14 -11.29
C GLY A 220 2.07 -10.52 -10.23
N TYR A 221 1.75 -9.32 -9.75
CA TYR A 221 2.56 -8.59 -8.76
C TYR A 221 2.07 -8.83 -7.32
N GLU A 222 2.96 -8.70 -6.34
CA GLU A 222 2.60 -8.83 -4.92
C GLU A 222 1.77 -7.62 -4.46
N ILE A 223 0.52 -7.88 -4.04
CA ILE A 223 -0.38 -6.89 -3.45
C ILE A 223 -0.54 -7.18 -1.96
N ARG A 224 -0.19 -6.23 -1.08
CA ARG A 224 -0.38 -6.37 0.36
C ARG A 224 -0.64 -5.04 1.07
N SER A 225 -1.36 -5.13 2.18
CA SER A 225 -1.50 -4.02 3.13
C SER A 225 -0.14 -3.63 3.72
N VAL A 226 0.06 -2.33 3.91
CA VAL A 226 1.15 -1.79 4.70
C VAL A 226 0.87 -2.05 6.18
N THR A 227 1.90 -2.53 6.89
CA THR A 227 1.92 -2.67 8.35
C THR A 227 2.46 -1.39 8.97
N TYR A 228 1.74 -0.84 9.93
CA TYR A 228 2.14 0.37 10.62
C TYR A 228 2.84 0.04 11.94
N SER A 229 4.00 0.64 12.19
CA SER A 229 4.84 0.31 13.34
C SER A 229 5.46 1.56 13.96
N VAL A 230 5.64 1.55 15.27
CA VAL A 230 6.42 2.57 16.00
C VAL A 230 7.92 2.30 15.94
N LEU A 231 8.31 1.06 15.63
CA LEU A 231 9.71 0.66 15.46
C LEU A 231 10.00 0.42 13.98
N PRO A 232 11.17 0.85 13.48
CA PRO A 232 11.58 0.50 12.14
C PRO A 232 11.69 -1.03 12.01
N PRO A 233 11.43 -1.58 10.81
CA PRO A 233 11.62 -3.01 10.61
C PRO A 233 13.11 -3.35 10.81
N SER A 234 13.38 -4.34 11.65
CA SER A 234 14.73 -4.88 11.78
C SER A 234 14.97 -5.90 10.66
N TYR A 235 15.95 -5.62 9.82
CA TYR A 235 16.43 -6.56 8.82
C TYR A 235 17.95 -6.55 8.82
N GLU A 236 18.53 -7.72 9.08
CA GLU A 236 19.97 -7.93 8.99
C GLU A 236 20.25 -8.66 7.68
N PRO A 237 20.61 -7.95 6.59
CA PRO A 237 20.91 -8.60 5.33
C PRO A 237 22.05 -9.59 5.50
N THR A 238 21.80 -10.83 5.10
CA THR A 238 22.77 -11.91 5.08
C THR A 238 23.53 -11.90 3.75
N LYS A 239 24.67 -12.59 3.73
CA LYS A 239 25.44 -12.80 2.51
C LYS A 239 24.63 -13.59 1.46
N ASP A 240 23.77 -14.50 1.92
CA ASP A 240 22.97 -15.34 1.02
C ASP A 240 21.87 -14.53 0.32
N ASP A 241 21.34 -13.48 0.95
CA ASP A 241 20.35 -12.59 0.33
C ASP A 241 20.92 -11.91 -0.92
N VAL A 242 22.17 -11.43 -0.84
CA VAL A 242 22.81 -10.78 -1.98
C VAL A 242 23.16 -11.75 -3.10
N ILE A 243 23.58 -12.97 -2.78
CA ILE A 243 23.78 -14.01 -3.80
C ILE A 243 22.46 -14.26 -4.54
N ARG A 244 21.35 -14.37 -3.80
CA ARG A 244 20.03 -14.62 -4.38
C ARG A 244 19.57 -13.49 -5.29
N LEU A 245 19.70 -12.23 -4.86
CA LEU A 245 19.38 -11.07 -5.70
C LEU A 245 20.18 -11.07 -7.02
N LEU A 246 21.46 -11.46 -6.97
CA LEU A 246 22.30 -11.55 -8.16
C LEU A 246 21.94 -12.74 -9.06
N LEU A 247 21.48 -13.86 -8.49
CA LEU A 247 21.01 -15.03 -9.23
C LEU A 247 19.73 -14.73 -10.02
N ILE A 248 18.77 -14.08 -9.36
CA ILE A 248 17.50 -13.65 -9.98
C ILE A 248 17.76 -12.78 -11.21
N ASP A 249 18.68 -11.81 -11.09
CA ASP A 249 19.02 -10.91 -12.20
C ASP A 249 19.59 -11.67 -13.41
N ARG A 250 20.39 -12.71 -13.15
CA ARG A 250 21.05 -13.50 -14.19
C ARG A 250 20.10 -14.46 -14.91
N GLU A 251 19.32 -15.25 -14.18
CA GLU A 251 18.41 -16.25 -14.79
C GLU A 251 17.43 -15.56 -15.75
N ARG A 252 16.94 -14.38 -15.36
CA ARG A 252 16.09 -13.55 -16.21
C ARG A 252 16.83 -13.02 -17.44
N MET A 253 18.09 -12.61 -17.32
CA MET A 253 18.89 -12.23 -18.50
C MET A 253 19.07 -13.39 -19.47
N GLU A 254 19.32 -14.60 -18.95
CA GLU A 254 19.44 -15.80 -19.78
C GLU A 254 18.12 -16.15 -20.45
N GLN A 255 16.99 -15.98 -19.76
CA GLN A 255 15.66 -16.19 -20.34
C GLN A 255 15.31 -15.14 -21.39
N ASN A 256 15.55 -13.85 -21.13
CA ASN A 256 15.40 -12.77 -22.10
C ASN A 256 16.27 -12.98 -23.34
N ALA A 257 17.47 -13.57 -23.17
CA ALA A 257 18.33 -13.94 -24.29
C ALA A 257 17.78 -15.14 -25.09
N ARG A 258 17.13 -16.12 -24.42
CA ARG A 258 16.54 -17.31 -25.06
C ARG A 258 15.24 -17.05 -25.81
N VAL A 259 14.36 -16.21 -25.26
CA VAL A 259 13.05 -15.92 -25.87
C VAL A 259 13.21 -15.05 -27.13
N GLY A 260 14.39 -14.44 -27.33
CA GLY A 260 14.55 -13.39 -28.32
C GLY A 260 13.76 -12.15 -27.89
N LYS A 261 14.19 -10.97 -28.31
CA LYS A 261 13.44 -9.73 -28.06
C LYS A 261 12.16 -9.71 -28.91
N THR A 262 11.22 -10.62 -28.72
CA THR A 262 9.90 -10.53 -29.34
C THR A 262 9.10 -9.53 -28.53
N GLY A 263 8.86 -8.36 -29.10
CA GLY A 263 8.03 -7.33 -28.48
C GLY A 263 6.69 -7.91 -28.02
N ASN A 264 6.31 -7.51 -26.81
CA ASN A 264 4.96 -7.62 -26.23
C ASN A 264 4.46 -8.99 -25.73
N GLY A 265 5.31 -10.01 -25.63
CA GLY A 265 4.96 -11.23 -24.89
C GLY A 265 5.50 -11.18 -23.46
N TYR A 266 4.72 -10.67 -22.50
CA TYR A 266 5.07 -10.75 -21.07
C TYR A 266 5.10 -12.22 -20.64
N PRO A 267 6.24 -12.80 -20.22
CA PRO A 267 6.20 -14.05 -19.50
C PRO A 267 5.77 -13.72 -18.07
N ILE A 268 4.69 -14.38 -17.63
CA ILE A 268 4.16 -14.40 -16.27
C ILE A 268 5.26 -14.96 -15.35
N LEU A 269 6.23 -14.13 -14.97
CA LEU A 269 7.47 -14.55 -14.29
C LEU A 269 7.51 -14.16 -12.82
N CYS A 270 6.70 -13.18 -12.40
CA CYS A 270 6.60 -12.84 -10.99
C CYS A 270 6.02 -14.01 -10.19
N ASP A 271 5.00 -14.72 -10.69
CA ASP A 271 4.40 -15.81 -9.91
C ASP A 271 5.34 -17.01 -9.73
N VAL A 272 6.04 -17.49 -10.77
CA VAL A 272 6.87 -18.71 -10.64
C VAL A 272 8.16 -18.46 -9.83
N TYR A 273 8.79 -17.29 -9.97
CA TYR A 273 10.07 -17.02 -9.30
C TYR A 273 9.92 -16.41 -7.90
N LEU A 274 8.81 -15.71 -7.61
CA LEU A 274 8.51 -15.27 -6.24
C LEU A 274 7.92 -16.41 -5.39
N THR A 275 7.30 -17.42 -6.00
CA THR A 275 6.73 -18.57 -5.25
C THR A 275 7.79 -19.62 -4.86
N GLU A 276 8.77 -19.94 -5.71
CA GLU A 276 9.84 -20.89 -5.34
C GLU A 276 10.97 -20.27 -4.47
N PHE A 277 11.20 -18.96 -4.55
CA PHE A 277 12.14 -18.23 -3.67
C PHE A 277 11.46 -17.57 -2.44
N SER A 278 10.27 -18.05 -2.10
CA SER A 278 9.31 -17.42 -1.18
C SER A 278 9.76 -17.18 0.26
N GLY A 279 10.92 -17.71 0.70
CA GLY A 279 11.45 -17.44 2.03
C GLY A 279 11.95 -16.00 2.22
N ASP A 280 12.78 -15.53 1.28
CA ASP A 280 13.62 -14.33 1.51
C ASP A 280 13.14 -13.09 0.76
N TRP A 281 12.43 -13.24 -0.37
CA TRP A 281 11.67 -12.11 -0.92
C TRP A 281 10.64 -11.61 0.09
N ARG A 282 10.03 -12.51 0.88
CA ARG A 282 9.14 -12.12 1.99
C ARG A 282 9.86 -11.29 3.05
N ALA A 283 11.15 -11.50 3.28
CA ALA A 283 11.92 -10.74 4.26
C ALA A 283 12.26 -9.33 3.74
N LEU A 284 12.64 -9.22 2.46
CA LEU A 284 12.85 -7.92 1.81
C LEU A 284 11.53 -7.18 1.57
N SER A 285 10.47 -7.87 1.19
CA SER A 285 9.16 -7.26 0.95
C SER A 285 8.57 -6.70 2.25
N ARG A 286 8.85 -7.30 3.42
CA ARG A 286 8.51 -6.68 4.72
C ARG A 286 9.07 -5.27 4.89
N LEU A 287 10.26 -4.97 4.37
CA LEU A 287 10.81 -3.61 4.40
C LEU A 287 10.01 -2.62 3.54
N LEU A 288 9.31 -3.15 2.54
CA LEU A 288 8.51 -2.40 1.58
C LEU A 288 7.04 -2.31 1.97
N PHE A 289 6.62 -3.05 2.99
CA PHE A 289 5.25 -3.05 3.52
C PHE A 289 5.23 -2.61 4.99
N VAL A 290 6.19 -1.81 5.43
CA VAL A 290 6.19 -1.21 6.77
C VAL A 290 6.31 0.30 6.66
N LYS A 291 5.47 1.01 7.40
CA LYS A 291 5.50 2.46 7.59
C LYS A 291 5.46 2.82 9.07
N GLY A 292 5.90 4.02 9.41
CA GLY A 292 5.73 4.61 10.72
C GLY A 292 4.25 4.71 11.09
N SER A 293 3.91 4.48 12.36
CA SER A 293 2.52 4.54 12.85
C SER A 293 1.86 5.91 12.67
N SER A 294 2.66 6.98 12.51
CA SER A 294 2.15 8.30 12.14
C SER A 294 1.45 8.32 10.78
N TRP A 295 1.69 7.33 9.92
CA TRP A 295 1.09 7.20 8.59
C TRP A 295 -0.10 6.23 8.54
N GLU A 296 -0.54 5.68 9.68
CA GLU A 296 -1.66 4.69 9.76
C GLU A 296 -2.95 5.22 9.11
N TYR A 297 -3.13 6.54 9.12
CA TYR A 297 -4.29 7.20 8.50
C TYR A 297 -4.38 7.00 6.98
N GLU A 298 -3.29 6.65 6.28
CA GLU A 298 -3.30 6.46 4.82
C GLU A 298 -4.03 5.17 4.39
N GLN A 299 -4.13 4.21 5.31
CA GLN A 299 -4.69 2.88 5.05
C GLN A 299 -4.14 2.27 3.76
N GLU A 300 -2.82 2.26 3.62
CA GLU A 300 -2.13 1.99 2.37
C GLU A 300 -2.10 0.49 2.04
N VAL A 301 -2.30 0.18 0.76
CA VAL A 301 -2.03 -1.11 0.13
C VAL A 301 -1.01 -0.86 -0.98
N ARG A 302 -0.02 -1.74 -1.10
CA ARG A 302 1.02 -1.62 -2.12
C ARG A 302 0.95 -2.76 -3.09
N LEU A 303 1.22 -2.42 -4.35
CA LEU A 303 1.56 -3.33 -5.42
C LEU A 303 3.07 -3.15 -5.71
N LEU A 304 3.86 -4.21 -5.56
CA LEU A 304 5.28 -4.20 -5.89
C LEU A 304 5.48 -4.63 -7.34
N VAL A 305 5.99 -3.70 -8.16
CA VAL A 305 6.18 -3.93 -9.60
C VAL A 305 7.66 -3.96 -9.96
N ASP A 306 7.99 -4.66 -11.04
CA ASP A 306 9.34 -4.63 -11.59
C ASP A 306 9.50 -3.44 -12.53
N LEU A 307 10.40 -2.52 -12.19
CA LEU A 307 10.66 -1.30 -12.98
C LEU A 307 11.16 -1.59 -14.39
N GLN A 308 11.72 -2.78 -14.67
CA GLN A 308 12.08 -3.16 -16.04
C GLN A 308 10.88 -3.57 -16.89
N GLU A 309 9.77 -3.96 -16.27
CA GLU A 309 8.51 -4.31 -16.93
C GLU A 309 7.58 -3.10 -17.04
N THR A 310 7.87 -2.04 -16.28
CA THR A 310 7.15 -0.77 -16.40
C THR A 310 7.56 0.04 -17.63
N ARG A 311 6.62 0.82 -18.14
CA ARG A 311 6.84 1.79 -19.21
C ARG A 311 7.55 3.02 -18.68
N ASP A 312 8.59 3.46 -19.40
CA ASP A 312 9.25 4.74 -19.16
C ASP A 312 8.45 5.86 -19.84
N THR A 313 8.14 6.92 -19.10
CA THR A 313 7.39 8.06 -19.64
C THR A 313 8.31 9.13 -20.27
N GLY A 314 9.63 8.99 -20.14
CA GLY A 314 10.63 9.98 -20.58
C GLY A 314 10.74 11.20 -19.65
N GLY A 315 9.87 11.32 -18.64
CA GLY A 315 9.92 12.34 -17.62
C GLY A 315 10.79 11.94 -16.43
N GLN A 316 11.12 12.91 -15.59
CA GLN A 316 11.78 12.71 -14.30
C GLN A 316 10.95 13.31 -13.18
N ASP A 317 11.08 12.75 -11.98
CA ASP A 317 10.50 13.32 -10.77
C ASP A 317 11.40 14.39 -10.13
N GLU A 318 10.96 14.94 -9.00
CA GLU A 318 11.68 15.96 -8.23
C GLU A 318 13.04 15.51 -7.71
N ASN A 319 13.30 14.21 -7.66
CA ASN A 319 14.55 13.60 -7.26
C ASN A 319 15.39 13.14 -8.47
N CYS A 320 15.04 13.59 -9.68
CA CYS A 320 15.67 13.23 -10.94
C CYS A 320 15.57 11.73 -11.30
N TRP A 321 14.64 10.98 -10.71
CA TRP A 321 14.40 9.59 -11.08
C TRP A 321 13.46 9.51 -12.28
N PRO A 322 13.68 8.55 -13.21
CA PRO A 322 12.79 8.39 -14.36
C PRO A 322 11.38 8.02 -13.89
N ILE A 323 10.35 8.66 -14.45
CA ILE A 323 8.97 8.34 -14.10
C ILE A 323 8.57 7.05 -14.82
N ARG A 324 8.34 6.01 -14.01
CA ARG A 324 7.92 4.68 -14.44
C ARG A 324 6.44 4.45 -14.15
N VAL A 325 5.74 3.83 -15.09
CA VAL A 325 4.31 3.52 -14.96
C VAL A 325 4.00 2.08 -15.32
N VAL A 326 3.08 1.48 -14.58
CA VAL A 326 2.42 0.22 -14.92
C VAL A 326 1.02 0.53 -15.43
N ASP A 327 0.63 -0.10 -16.54
CA ASP A 327 -0.69 0.10 -17.12
C ASP A 327 -1.61 -1.03 -16.59
N PRO A 328 -2.58 -0.74 -15.70
CA PRO A 328 -3.50 -1.76 -15.21
C PRO A 328 -4.42 -2.26 -16.33
N PRO A 329 -5.00 -3.47 -16.21
CA PRO A 329 -6.01 -3.93 -17.15
C PRO A 329 -7.18 -2.93 -17.19
N PRO A 330 -7.73 -2.57 -18.37
CA PRO A 330 -8.83 -1.60 -18.46
C PRO A 330 -10.04 -1.99 -17.59
N GLU A 331 -10.33 -3.28 -17.50
CA GLU A 331 -11.41 -3.83 -16.66
C GLU A 331 -11.18 -3.63 -15.16
N ALA A 332 -9.94 -3.38 -14.73
CA ALA A 332 -9.66 -3.10 -13.34
C ALA A 332 -10.29 -1.77 -12.90
N ILE A 333 -10.53 -0.82 -13.80
CA ILE A 333 -11.06 0.50 -13.42
C ILE A 333 -12.58 0.44 -13.31
N VAL A 334 -13.07 0.45 -12.07
CA VAL A 334 -14.49 0.27 -11.75
C VAL A 334 -15.20 1.56 -11.34
N GLU A 335 -14.45 2.55 -10.82
CA GLU A 335 -15.02 3.79 -10.27
C GLU A 335 -14.10 5.00 -10.52
N VAL A 336 -14.69 6.19 -10.71
CA VAL A 336 -13.97 7.47 -10.82
C VAL A 336 -14.71 8.53 -9.99
N TYR A 337 -14.00 9.25 -9.14
CA TYR A 337 -14.55 10.30 -8.28
C TYR A 337 -13.83 11.61 -8.53
N GLY A 338 -14.56 12.67 -8.85
CA GLY A 338 -14.03 14.03 -8.88
C GLY A 338 -13.95 14.61 -7.47
N GLY A 339 -12.85 15.29 -7.17
CA GLY A 339 -12.79 16.15 -5.99
C GLY A 339 -13.67 17.39 -6.15
N GLU A 340 -13.87 18.10 -5.06
CA GLU A 340 -14.73 19.29 -4.96
C GLU A 340 -14.50 20.34 -6.06
N ASN A 341 -13.24 20.59 -6.39
CA ASN A 341 -12.85 21.59 -7.38
C ASN A 341 -12.54 20.96 -8.75
N THR A 342 -12.88 19.69 -8.93
CA THR A 342 -12.69 18.97 -10.18
C THR A 342 -13.83 19.27 -11.13
N LYS A 343 -13.48 19.65 -12.37
CA LYS A 343 -14.48 19.92 -13.40
C LYS A 343 -15.14 18.62 -13.83
N GLU A 344 -16.44 18.66 -14.07
CA GLU A 344 -17.20 17.50 -14.57
C GLU A 344 -16.57 16.92 -15.85
N SER A 345 -16.12 17.79 -16.77
CA SER A 345 -15.41 17.40 -18.00
C SER A 345 -14.14 16.59 -17.77
N ASP A 346 -13.42 16.83 -16.65
CA ASP A 346 -12.22 16.06 -16.31
C ASP A 346 -12.60 14.66 -15.82
N CYS A 347 -13.68 14.54 -15.03
CA CYS A 347 -14.24 13.25 -14.61
C CYS A 347 -14.76 12.44 -15.80
N GLU A 348 -15.49 13.08 -16.72
CA GLU A 348 -15.97 12.45 -17.96
C GLU A 348 -14.81 11.97 -18.83
N ARG A 349 -13.74 12.78 -18.97
CA ARG A 349 -12.56 12.37 -19.72
C ARG A 349 -11.88 11.17 -19.08
N ALA A 350 -11.71 11.17 -17.76
CA ALA A 350 -11.13 10.04 -17.04
C ALA A 350 -11.98 8.77 -17.21
N ALA A 351 -13.29 8.90 -17.12
CA ALA A 351 -14.25 7.83 -17.36
C ALA A 351 -14.14 7.26 -18.80
N GLN A 352 -14.01 8.13 -19.80
CA GLN A 352 -13.82 7.72 -21.20
C GLN A 352 -12.50 6.97 -21.40
N LEU A 353 -11.42 7.42 -20.77
CA LEU A 353 -10.12 6.77 -20.85
C LEU A 353 -10.13 5.40 -20.17
N ALA A 354 -10.78 5.27 -19.01
CA ALA A 354 -10.83 4.04 -18.23
C ALA A 354 -11.39 2.83 -18.98
N ARG A 355 -12.37 3.04 -19.88
CA ARG A 355 -13.19 1.93 -20.39
C ARG A 355 -13.17 1.72 -21.90
N GLY A 356 -12.35 2.50 -22.62
CA GLY A 356 -12.36 2.46 -24.07
C GLY A 356 -13.78 2.72 -24.62
N LYS A 357 -14.41 1.72 -25.24
CA LYS A 357 -15.73 1.85 -25.88
C LYS A 357 -16.94 1.43 -25.03
N ASP A 358 -16.78 0.68 -23.94
CA ASP A 358 -17.92 0.16 -23.13
C ASP A 358 -18.19 1.03 -21.89
N LYS A 359 -19.35 1.69 -21.86
CA LYS A 359 -19.71 2.65 -20.80
C LYS A 359 -20.48 2.04 -19.61
N THR A 360 -20.75 0.74 -19.58
CA THR A 360 -21.70 0.14 -18.61
C THR A 360 -21.13 -0.14 -17.21
N GLY A 361 -21.53 0.63 -16.19
CA GLY A 361 -21.20 0.32 -14.78
C GLY A 361 -20.08 1.14 -14.12
N LEU A 362 -19.58 2.21 -14.74
CA LEU A 362 -18.66 3.12 -14.05
C LEU A 362 -19.46 4.07 -13.14
N PHE A 363 -19.04 4.19 -11.89
CA PHE A 363 -19.56 5.20 -11.01
C PHE A 363 -18.75 6.49 -11.16
N VAL A 364 -19.44 7.60 -11.42
CA VAL A 364 -18.86 8.94 -11.41
C VAL A 364 -19.45 9.68 -10.21
N GLY A 365 -18.62 9.88 -9.19
CA GLY A 365 -19.02 10.65 -8.01
C GLY A 365 -18.35 12.02 -7.95
N HIS A 366 -18.93 12.92 -7.16
CA HIS A 366 -18.37 14.22 -6.84
C HIS A 366 -18.40 14.41 -5.32
N VAL A 367 -17.25 14.80 -4.76
CA VAL A 367 -17.06 15.03 -3.33
C VAL A 367 -17.04 16.53 -3.07
N SER A 368 -17.86 17.05 -2.16
CA SER A 368 -17.86 18.46 -1.79
C SER A 368 -17.82 18.65 -0.28
N ALA A 369 -17.53 19.86 0.20
CA ALA A 369 -17.65 20.20 1.63
C ALA A 369 -19.06 19.99 2.21
N HIS A 370 -20.08 19.84 1.36
CA HIS A 370 -21.49 19.75 1.78
C HIS A 370 -22.09 18.36 1.56
N GLY A 371 -21.32 17.41 1.02
CA GLY A 371 -21.80 16.05 0.83
C GLY A 371 -21.11 15.32 -0.31
N PHE A 372 -21.50 14.06 -0.47
CA PHE A 372 -21.00 13.14 -1.47
C PHE A 372 -22.15 12.77 -2.43
N ARG A 373 -21.99 13.03 -3.73
CA ARG A 373 -22.97 12.66 -4.75
C ARG A 373 -22.37 11.60 -5.66
N ILE A 374 -23.03 10.45 -5.78
CA ILE A 374 -22.63 9.39 -6.74
C ILE A 374 -23.65 9.36 -7.88
N GLN A 375 -23.19 9.37 -9.12
CA GLN A 375 -24.00 9.10 -10.30
C GLN A 375 -23.45 7.87 -11.03
N LYS A 376 -24.31 6.91 -11.33
CA LYS A 376 -23.93 5.76 -12.17
C LYS A 376 -23.96 6.20 -13.63
N THR A 377 -22.86 6.07 -14.36
CA THR A 377 -22.84 6.38 -15.79
C THR A 377 -23.66 5.35 -16.59
N GLY A 378 -24.45 5.83 -17.55
CA GLY A 378 -25.27 4.97 -18.42
C GLY A 378 -26.57 4.44 -17.82
N GLY A 379 -26.95 4.87 -16.60
CA GLY A 379 -28.27 4.62 -16.01
C GLY A 379 -29.11 5.89 -15.95
N VAL A 380 -30.43 5.75 -16.07
CA VAL A 380 -31.42 6.84 -15.91
C VAL A 380 -31.11 7.64 -14.64
N ARG A 381 -31.04 8.97 -14.75
CA ARG A 381 -30.85 9.88 -13.61
C ARG A 381 -31.95 9.60 -12.57
N TYR A 382 -31.55 9.25 -11.34
CA TYR A 382 -32.43 9.27 -10.16
C TYR A 382 -32.13 10.51 -9.34
#